data_AF-A0A1B6JBS4-F1
#
_entry.id   AF-A0A1B6JBS4-F1
#
_cell.length_a   1.000
_cell.length_b   1.000
_cell.length_c   1.000
_cell.angle_alpha   90.00
_cell.angle_beta   90.00
_cell.angle_gamma   90.00
#
_symmetry.space_group_name_H-M   'P 1'
#
loop_
_entity.id
_entity.type
_entity.pdbx_description
1 polymer ?
#
loop_
_entity_poly.entity_id
_entity_poly.type
_entity_poly.pdbx_seq_one_letter_code
_entity_poly.pdbx_strand_id
1 'polypeptide(L)'
;MCDEFQSSLVISMMPELLLRDLDEKSIRLSSAERCSAVVNLCSKSAMEFCELHQQCSEVKKTHLNTCKNLKEEIEELKKETIAQENERQKLMNLIANIKESITANKQDGVTNDEELSLLMQKLAILRQEIEHKIEDILHDVKSFKMGILYYNKFLQCNVISVGKNELLFTFNTSAKSAMEFCELHQQCSEV
;
A
#
# COMPACT_ATOMS: atom_id res chain seq x y z
N MET A 1 -77.18 34.75 64.29
CA MET A 1 -77.16 35.38 62.95
C MET A 1 -75.85 36.13 62.73
N CYS A 2 -74.69 35.45 62.83
CA CYS A 2 -73.37 36.09 62.60
C CYS A 2 -72.42 35.27 61.71
N ASP A 3 -72.87 34.17 61.11
CA ASP A 3 -72.00 33.30 60.31
C ASP A 3 -72.07 33.55 58.79
N GLU A 4 -73.08 34.27 58.30
CA GLU A 4 -73.22 34.54 56.86
C GLU A 4 -72.29 35.67 56.36
N PHE A 5 -71.96 36.64 57.22
CA PHE A 5 -71.23 37.84 56.82
C PHE A 5 -69.71 37.64 56.66
N GLN A 6 -69.12 36.60 57.25
CA GLN A 6 -67.69 36.31 57.05
C GLN A 6 -67.44 35.44 55.81
N SER A 7 -68.43 34.66 55.37
CA SER A 7 -68.26 33.78 54.21
C SER A 7 -68.30 34.51 52.87
N SER A 8 -69.09 35.56 52.71
CA SER A 8 -69.15 36.28 51.43
C SER A 8 -67.88 37.10 51.16
N LEU A 9 -67.22 37.58 52.23
CA LEU A 9 -66.01 38.37 52.14
C LEU A 9 -64.80 37.53 51.72
N VAL A 10 -64.70 36.30 52.23
CA VAL A 10 -63.66 35.33 51.82
C VAL A 10 -63.82 34.94 50.35
N ILE A 11 -65.07 34.81 49.87
CA ILE A 11 -65.37 34.50 48.46
C ILE A 11 -65.04 35.67 47.52
N SER A 12 -65.26 36.92 47.93
CA SER A 12 -64.95 38.09 47.09
C SER A 12 -63.45 38.37 46.94
N MET A 13 -62.61 37.70 47.73
CA MET A 13 -61.15 37.80 47.66
C MET A 13 -60.51 36.57 47.01
N MET A 14 -61.30 35.56 46.63
CA MET A 14 -60.78 34.39 45.94
C MET A 14 -60.47 34.70 44.47
N PRO A 15 -59.30 34.28 43.96
CA PRO A 15 -58.99 34.37 42.53
C PRO A 15 -60.06 33.66 41.70
N GLU A 16 -60.63 34.34 40.69
CA GLU A 16 -61.68 33.81 39.79
C GLU A 16 -61.30 32.47 39.12
N LEU A 17 -60.00 32.20 38.99
CA LEU A 17 -59.47 30.95 38.44
C LEU A 17 -59.82 29.73 39.31
N LEU A 18 -59.74 29.84 40.65
CA LEU A 18 -60.08 28.75 41.57
C LEU A 18 -61.58 28.45 41.61
N LEU A 19 -62.41 29.44 41.27
CA LEU A 19 -63.86 29.29 41.19
C LEU A 19 -64.30 28.56 39.92
N ARG A 20 -63.51 28.58 38.84
CA ARG A 20 -63.81 27.84 37.59
C ARG A 20 -63.53 26.34 37.70
N ASP A 21 -62.60 25.96 38.57
CA ASP A 21 -62.21 24.56 38.77
C ASP A 21 -63.07 23.83 39.83
N LEU A 22 -64.00 24.56 40.47
CA LEU A 22 -65.04 24.00 41.32
C LEU A 22 -66.19 23.45 40.46
N ASP A 23 -66.53 22.17 40.65
CA ASP A 23 -67.66 21.54 39.96
C ASP A 23 -68.97 22.32 40.24
N GLU A 24 -69.86 22.41 39.25
CA GLU A 24 -71.06 23.30 39.28
C GLU A 24 -72.00 22.98 40.46
N LYS A 25 -71.95 21.74 40.94
CA LYS A 25 -72.64 21.26 42.16
C LYS A 25 -72.04 21.81 43.45
N SER A 26 -70.73 22.05 43.49
CA SER A 26 -70.01 22.56 44.65
C SER A 26 -70.38 24.01 44.94
N ILE A 27 -70.75 24.79 43.93
CA ILE A 27 -71.16 26.20 44.06
C ILE A 27 -72.49 26.33 44.85
N ARG A 28 -73.32 25.29 44.83
CA ARG A 28 -74.63 25.22 45.51
C ARG A 28 -74.57 24.68 46.95
N LEU A 29 -73.39 24.28 47.43
CA LEU A 29 -73.20 23.79 48.80
C LEU A 29 -73.33 24.92 49.83
N SER A 30 -73.52 24.55 51.11
CA SER A 30 -73.52 25.55 52.19
C SER A 30 -72.16 26.25 52.28
N SER A 31 -72.12 27.44 52.89
CA SER A 31 -70.91 28.23 53.06
C SER A 31 -69.71 27.42 53.58
N ALA A 32 -69.90 26.62 54.63
CA ALA A 32 -68.84 25.82 55.25
C ALA A 32 -68.35 24.70 54.33
N GLU A 33 -69.26 24.02 53.64
CA GLU A 33 -68.93 22.94 52.70
C GLU A 33 -68.19 23.46 51.46
N ARG A 34 -68.54 24.66 50.98
CA ARG A 34 -67.80 25.34 49.90
C ARG A 34 -66.39 25.71 50.29
N CYS A 35 -66.20 26.26 51.48
CA CYS A 35 -64.87 26.56 52.00
C CYS A 35 -64.02 25.28 52.11
N SER A 36 -64.61 24.17 52.57
CA SER A 36 -63.94 22.86 52.62
C SER A 36 -63.56 22.34 51.21
N ALA A 37 -64.47 22.46 50.23
CA ALA A 37 -64.19 22.05 48.85
C ALA A 37 -63.04 22.86 48.22
N VAL A 38 -63.01 24.17 48.45
CA VAL A 38 -61.90 25.05 48.04
C VAL A 38 -60.57 24.63 48.66
N VAL A 39 -60.56 24.38 49.98
CA VAL A 39 -59.35 23.97 50.69
C VAL A 39 -58.82 22.63 50.16
N ASN A 40 -59.71 21.69 49.87
CA ASN A 40 -59.35 20.40 49.29
C ASN A 40 -58.79 20.54 47.86
N LEU A 41 -59.40 21.39 47.02
CA LEU A 41 -58.88 21.72 45.69
C LEU A 41 -57.49 22.36 45.77
N CYS A 42 -57.32 23.37 46.62
CA CYS A 42 -56.02 24.02 46.82
C CYS A 42 -54.96 23.04 47.30
N SER A 43 -55.33 22.13 48.22
CA SER A 43 -54.42 21.09 48.73
C SER A 43 -54.03 20.09 47.63
N LYS A 44 -54.98 19.70 46.78
CA LYS A 44 -54.74 18.82 45.63
C LYS A 44 -53.84 19.48 44.60
N SER A 45 -54.12 20.72 44.22
CA SER A 45 -53.29 21.48 43.28
C SER A 45 -51.88 21.73 43.82
N ALA A 46 -51.72 21.92 45.14
CA ALA A 46 -50.41 22.03 45.76
C ALA A 46 -49.60 20.73 45.67
N MET A 47 -50.24 19.56 45.85
CA MET A 47 -49.58 18.27 45.66
C MET A 47 -49.19 18.04 44.19
N GLU A 48 -50.10 18.29 43.25
CA GLU A 48 -49.83 18.18 41.81
C GLU A 48 -48.68 19.09 41.37
N PHE A 49 -48.63 20.32 41.90
CA PHE A 49 -47.52 21.24 41.65
C PHE A 49 -46.19 20.69 42.18
N CYS A 50 -46.16 20.13 43.39
CA CYS A 50 -44.95 19.52 43.96
C CYS A 50 -44.47 18.32 43.12
N GLU A 51 -45.38 17.46 42.67
CA GLU A 51 -45.06 16.32 41.80
C GLU A 51 -44.50 16.78 40.45
N LEU A 52 -45.15 17.75 39.79
CA LEU A 52 -44.67 18.33 38.54
C LEU A 52 -43.29 19.00 38.71
N HIS A 53 -43.10 19.75 39.79
CA HIS A 53 -41.83 20.38 40.09
C HIS A 53 -40.71 19.33 40.28
N GLN A 54 -41.01 18.22 40.98
CA GLN A 54 -40.06 17.12 41.12
C GLN A 54 -39.73 16.47 39.78
N GLN A 55 -40.73 16.16 38.95
CA GLN A 55 -40.52 15.59 37.62
C GLN A 55 -39.68 16.52 36.74
N CYS A 56 -39.97 17.83 36.73
CA CYS A 56 -39.16 18.80 36.00
C CYS A 56 -37.71 18.84 36.49
N SER A 57 -37.48 18.72 37.80
CA SER A 57 -36.14 18.67 38.39
C SER A 57 -35.37 17.43 37.93
N GLU A 58 -36.01 16.26 37.92
CA GLU A 58 -35.41 15.01 37.47
C GLU A 58 -35.08 15.01 35.98
N VAL A 59 -36.00 15.52 35.15
CA VAL A 59 -35.78 15.70 33.70
C VAL A 59 -34.61 16.66 33.45
N LYS A 60 -34.58 17.79 34.16
CA LYS A 60 -33.47 18.76 34.05
C LYS A 60 -32.13 18.13 34.42
N LYS A 61 -32.07 17.36 35.51
CA LYS A 61 -30.86 16.65 35.94
C LYS A 61 -30.40 15.63 34.91
N THR A 62 -31.33 14.85 34.37
CA THR A 62 -31.05 13.85 33.34
C THR A 62 -30.51 14.51 32.08
N HIS A 63 -31.15 15.58 31.61
CA HIS A 63 -30.70 16.33 30.44
C HIS A 63 -29.31 16.93 30.64
N LEU A 64 -29.03 17.52 31.81
CA LEU A 64 -27.72 18.05 32.14
C LEU A 64 -26.62 16.98 32.08
N ASN A 65 -26.90 15.79 32.62
CA ASN A 65 -25.97 14.66 32.57
C ASN A 65 -25.73 14.19 31.13
N THR A 66 -26.78 14.08 30.31
CA THR A 66 -26.65 13.73 28.89
C THR A 66 -25.79 14.75 28.15
N CYS A 67 -26.03 16.05 28.35
CA CYS A 67 -25.22 17.11 27.74
C CYS A 67 -23.75 17.03 28.18
N LYS A 68 -23.49 16.70 29.45
CA LYS A 68 -22.13 16.54 29.96
C LYS A 68 -21.42 15.35 29.27
N ASN A 69 -22.08 14.20 29.18
CA ASN A 69 -21.52 13.01 28.54
C ASN A 69 -21.24 13.25 27.05
N LEU A 70 -22.17 13.86 26.32
CA LEU A 70 -21.98 14.21 24.91
C LEU A 70 -20.80 15.17 24.71
N LYS A 71 -20.62 16.13 25.63
CA LYS A 71 -19.46 17.04 25.58
C LYS A 71 -18.14 16.30 25.75
N GLU A 72 -18.08 15.33 26.67
CA GLU A 72 -16.89 14.50 26.87
C GLU A 72 -16.60 13.63 25.63
N GLU A 73 -17.62 13.02 25.04
CA GLU A 73 -17.49 12.21 23.82
C GLU A 73 -16.99 13.05 22.62
N ILE A 74 -17.50 14.27 22.45
CA ILE A 74 -17.04 15.20 21.41
C ILE A 74 -15.55 15.55 21.58
N GLU A 75 -15.08 15.76 22.81
CA GLU A 75 -13.66 16.07 23.06
C GLU A 75 -12.75 14.86 22.79
N GLU A 76 -13.20 13.63 23.08
CA GLU A 76 -12.45 12.43 22.73
C GLU A 76 -12.38 12.22 21.21
N LEU A 77 -13.50 12.35 20.49
CA LEU A 77 -13.53 12.28 19.03
C LEU A 77 -12.63 13.33 18.38
N LYS A 78 -12.56 14.53 18.96
CA LYS A 78 -11.69 15.60 18.48
C LYS A 78 -10.21 15.25 18.63
N LYS A 79 -9.80 14.64 19.76
CA LYS A 79 -8.43 14.16 19.96
C LYS A 79 -8.08 13.07 18.95
N GLU A 80 -8.97 12.11 18.74
CA GLU A 80 -8.77 11.02 17.78
C GLU A 80 -8.62 11.56 16.34
N THR A 81 -9.49 12.51 15.94
CA THR A 81 -9.43 13.13 14.62
C THR A 81 -8.09 13.84 14.37
N ILE A 82 -7.59 14.58 15.37
CA ILE A 82 -6.28 15.24 15.28
C ILE A 82 -5.15 14.21 15.16
N ALA A 83 -5.22 13.10 15.89
CA ALA A 83 -4.22 12.02 15.81
C ALA A 83 -4.19 11.38 14.41
N GLN A 84 -5.36 11.07 13.85
CA GLN A 84 -5.49 10.51 12.50
C GLN A 84 -4.99 11.48 11.42
N GLU A 85 -5.29 12.78 11.54
CA GLU A 85 -4.81 13.79 10.59
C GLU A 85 -3.27 13.93 10.63
N ASN A 86 -2.68 13.87 11.82
CA ASN A 86 -1.22 13.86 11.96
C ASN A 86 -0.57 12.63 11.31
N GLU A 87 -1.19 11.46 11.44
CA GLU A 87 -0.72 10.23 10.79
C GLU A 87 -0.84 10.33 9.26
N ARG A 88 -1.98 10.85 8.76
CA ARG A 88 -2.20 11.13 7.34
C ARG A 88 -1.10 12.03 6.77
N GLN A 89 -0.74 13.08 7.49
CA GLN A 89 0.32 14.00 7.07
C GLN A 89 1.71 13.33 7.05
N LYS A 90 2.03 12.49 8.03
CA LYS A 90 3.27 11.69 8.04
C LYS A 90 3.35 10.76 6.83
N LEU A 91 2.25 10.06 6.52
CA LEU A 91 2.17 9.18 5.36
C LEU A 91 2.32 9.96 4.04
N MET A 92 1.71 11.15 3.93
CA MET A 92 1.89 12.02 2.77
C MET A 92 3.35 12.45 2.58
N ASN A 93 4.04 12.81 3.66
CA ASN A 93 5.46 13.16 3.61
C ASN A 93 6.33 11.97 3.18
N LEU A 94 6.04 10.76 3.68
CA LEU A 94 6.74 9.54 3.26
C LEU A 94 6.53 9.28 1.75
N ILE A 95 5.31 9.42 1.25
CA ILE A 95 5.01 9.27 -0.18
C ILE A 95 5.78 10.32 -1.00
N ALA A 96 5.85 11.57 -0.55
CA ALA A 96 6.62 12.61 -1.22
C ALA A 96 8.11 12.25 -1.29
N ASN A 97 8.71 11.85 -0.17
CA ASN A 97 10.11 11.42 -0.10
C ASN A 97 10.39 10.22 -1.03
N ILE A 98 9.50 9.24 -1.07
CA ILE A 98 9.62 8.07 -1.97
C ILE A 98 9.57 8.53 -3.44
N LYS A 99 8.64 9.44 -3.78
CA LYS A 99 8.56 9.99 -5.16
C LYS A 99 9.81 10.76 -5.55
N GLU A 100 10.36 11.57 -4.64
CA GLU A 100 11.63 12.26 -4.85
C GLU A 100 12.77 11.27 -5.03
N SER A 101 12.86 10.25 -4.18
CA SER A 101 13.89 9.20 -4.27
C SER A 101 13.79 8.42 -5.58
N ILE A 102 12.59 8.07 -6.04
CA ILE A 102 12.38 7.44 -7.35
C ILE A 102 12.78 8.39 -8.49
N THR A 103 12.49 9.68 -8.36
CA THR A 103 12.85 10.67 -9.39
C THR A 103 14.36 10.89 -9.44
N ALA A 104 15.02 11.01 -8.28
CA ALA A 104 16.47 11.06 -8.16
C ALA A 104 17.11 9.78 -8.72
N ASN A 105 16.60 8.60 -8.35
CA ASN A 105 17.08 7.33 -8.90
C ASN A 105 16.79 7.16 -10.41
N LYS A 106 15.79 7.84 -10.96
CA LYS A 106 15.59 7.92 -12.42
C LYS A 106 16.58 8.88 -13.08
N GLN A 107 17.05 9.91 -12.38
CA GLN A 107 18.10 10.81 -12.86
C GLN A 107 19.49 10.18 -12.75
N ASP A 108 19.77 9.47 -11.64
CA ASP A 108 20.99 8.69 -11.45
C ASP A 108 20.95 7.36 -12.23
N GLY A 109 19.77 6.88 -12.61
CA GLY A 109 19.53 5.66 -13.41
C GLY A 109 19.70 5.82 -14.92
N VAL A 110 20.22 6.96 -15.39
CA VAL A 110 20.69 7.15 -16.78
C VAL A 110 22.22 6.99 -16.87
N THR A 111 22.85 6.24 -15.96
CA THR A 111 24.30 6.04 -15.98
C THR A 111 24.76 4.71 -16.57
N ASN A 112 23.86 3.75 -16.84
CA ASN A 112 24.33 2.43 -17.30
C ASN A 112 23.82 1.96 -18.67
N ASP A 113 22.99 2.70 -19.40
CA ASP A 113 22.68 2.33 -20.80
C ASP A 113 23.91 2.54 -21.71
N GLU A 114 24.71 3.58 -21.47
CA GLU A 114 25.97 3.79 -22.18
C GLU A 114 27.05 2.78 -21.77
N GLU A 115 27.17 2.46 -20.48
CA GLU A 115 28.11 1.43 -20.01
C GLU A 115 27.70 0.04 -20.50
N LEU A 116 26.41 -0.29 -20.50
CA LEU A 116 25.86 -1.51 -21.06
C LEU A 116 26.09 -1.58 -22.57
N SER A 117 25.84 -0.50 -23.30
CA SER A 117 26.12 -0.40 -24.74
C SER A 117 27.61 -0.62 -25.04
N LEU A 118 28.50 0.01 -24.27
CA LEU A 118 29.95 -0.17 -24.40
C LEU A 118 30.38 -1.61 -24.11
N LEU A 119 29.80 -2.25 -23.08
CA LEU A 119 30.05 -3.66 -22.75
C LEU A 119 29.53 -4.59 -23.86
N MET A 120 28.36 -4.32 -24.43
CA MET A 120 27.83 -5.07 -25.58
C MET A 120 28.71 -4.90 -26.81
N GLN A 121 29.23 -3.70 -27.07
CA GLN A 121 30.16 -3.45 -28.17
C GLN A 121 31.48 -4.20 -27.98
N LYS A 122 32.06 -4.18 -26.76
CA LYS A 122 33.26 -4.95 -26.42
C LYS A 122 33.04 -6.45 -26.58
N LEU A 123 31.87 -6.95 -26.17
CA LEU A 123 31.51 -8.37 -26.33
C LEU A 123 31.42 -8.77 -27.82
N ALA A 124 30.86 -7.91 -28.66
CA ALA A 124 30.76 -8.15 -30.10
C ALA A 124 32.15 -8.22 -30.76
N ILE A 125 33.06 -7.29 -30.42
CA ILE A 125 34.45 -7.29 -30.93
C ILE A 125 35.17 -8.57 -30.51
N LEU A 126 35.09 -8.94 -29.23
CA LEU A 126 35.73 -10.17 -28.73
C LEU A 126 35.22 -11.44 -29.42
N ARG A 127 33.91 -11.51 -29.73
CA ARG A 127 33.36 -12.63 -30.51
C ARG A 127 33.98 -12.71 -31.90
N GLN A 128 34.08 -11.59 -32.60
CA GLN A 128 34.66 -11.54 -33.94
C GLN A 128 36.15 -11.92 -33.92
N GLU A 129 36.92 -11.46 -32.93
CA GLU A 129 38.34 -11.83 -32.78
C GLU A 129 38.53 -13.33 -32.52
N ILE A 130 37.64 -13.95 -31.74
CA ILE A 130 37.66 -15.39 -31.49
C ILE A 130 37.34 -16.18 -32.77
N GLU A 131 36.32 -15.76 -33.52
CA GLU A 131 35.97 -16.39 -34.80
C GLU A 131 37.15 -16.35 -35.78
N HIS A 132 37.80 -15.19 -35.92
CA HIS A 132 38.95 -15.04 -36.80
C HIS A 132 40.13 -15.93 -36.37
N LYS A 133 40.43 -15.99 -35.06
CA LYS A 133 41.49 -16.89 -34.56
C LYS A 133 41.18 -18.37 -34.79
N ILE A 134 39.91 -18.77 -34.74
CA ILE A 134 39.50 -20.14 -35.07
C ILE A 134 39.79 -20.45 -36.54
N GLU A 135 39.49 -19.52 -37.45
CA GLU A 135 39.77 -19.67 -38.88
C GLU A 135 41.27 -19.82 -39.16
N ASP A 136 42.10 -18.97 -38.55
CA ASP A 136 43.57 -19.05 -38.67
C ASP A 136 44.09 -20.41 -38.21
N ILE A 137 43.66 -20.89 -37.03
CA ILE A 137 44.06 -22.20 -36.50
C ILE A 137 43.62 -23.32 -37.43
N LEU A 138 42.40 -23.27 -37.98
CA LEU A 138 41.91 -24.28 -38.93
C LEU A 138 42.74 -24.29 -40.21
N HIS A 139 43.11 -23.12 -40.72
CA HIS A 139 43.97 -23.00 -41.89
C HIS A 139 45.37 -23.60 -41.64
N ASP A 140 45.97 -23.32 -40.49
CA ASP A 140 47.27 -23.86 -40.10
C ASP A 140 47.23 -25.38 -39.97
N VAL A 141 46.23 -25.92 -39.27
CA VAL A 141 46.04 -27.36 -39.11
C VAL A 141 45.88 -28.04 -40.48
N LYS A 142 45.13 -27.44 -41.40
CA LYS A 142 44.97 -27.95 -42.77
C LYS A 142 46.32 -27.95 -43.50
N SER A 143 47.09 -26.87 -43.41
CA SER A 143 48.41 -26.75 -44.02
C SER A 143 49.39 -27.79 -43.47
N PHE A 144 49.42 -28.00 -42.15
CA PHE A 144 50.22 -29.05 -41.52
C PHE A 144 49.82 -30.45 -41.98
N LYS A 145 48.51 -30.73 -42.06
CA LYS A 145 48.01 -32.01 -42.56
C LYS A 145 48.43 -32.27 -44.00
N MET A 146 48.40 -31.24 -44.85
CA MET A 146 48.89 -31.33 -46.23
C MET A 146 50.40 -31.58 -46.28
N GLY A 147 51.18 -30.91 -45.44
CA GLY A 147 52.62 -31.16 -45.31
C GLY A 147 52.92 -32.63 -44.92
N ILE A 148 52.24 -33.15 -43.89
CA ILE A 148 52.39 -34.55 -43.47
C ILE A 148 52.00 -35.51 -44.61
N LEU A 149 50.92 -35.23 -45.32
CA LEU A 149 50.50 -36.04 -46.48
C LEU A 149 51.58 -36.04 -47.57
N TYR A 150 52.20 -34.89 -47.83
CA TYR A 150 53.29 -34.77 -48.79
C TYR A 150 54.50 -35.63 -48.39
N TYR A 151 54.96 -35.53 -47.14
CA TYR A 151 56.07 -36.35 -46.62
C TYR A 151 55.76 -37.85 -46.69
N ASN A 152 54.53 -38.24 -46.33
CA ASN A 152 54.10 -39.64 -46.38
C ASN A 152 54.10 -40.16 -47.82
N LYS A 153 53.47 -39.43 -48.74
CA LYS A 153 53.22 -39.89 -50.11
C LYS A 153 54.45 -39.85 -51.00
N PHE A 154 55.20 -38.74 -50.98
CA PHE A 154 56.28 -38.50 -51.94
C PHE A 154 57.66 -38.88 -51.40
N LEU A 155 57.87 -38.78 -50.09
CA LEU A 155 59.16 -39.08 -49.46
C LEU A 155 59.16 -40.44 -48.75
N GLN A 156 58.04 -41.19 -48.82
CA GLN A 156 57.84 -42.46 -48.11
C GLN A 156 58.18 -42.34 -46.61
N CYS A 157 57.94 -41.15 -46.05
CA CYS A 157 58.34 -40.77 -44.71
C CYS A 157 57.11 -40.62 -43.82
N ASN A 158 56.99 -41.50 -42.82
CA ASN A 158 55.96 -41.37 -41.80
C ASN A 158 56.39 -40.33 -40.77
N VAL A 159 55.53 -39.34 -40.53
CA VAL A 159 55.74 -38.31 -39.52
C VAL A 159 54.71 -38.53 -38.40
N ILE A 160 55.18 -38.76 -37.18
CA ILE A 160 54.32 -38.88 -36.00
C ILE A 160 54.77 -37.92 -34.91
N SER A 161 53.81 -37.38 -34.16
CA SER A 161 54.11 -36.64 -32.93
C SER A 161 54.29 -37.63 -31.78
N VAL A 162 55.43 -37.53 -31.09
CA VAL A 162 55.78 -38.37 -29.93
C VAL A 162 55.84 -37.59 -28.62
N GLY A 163 55.62 -36.27 -28.68
CA GLY A 163 55.61 -35.38 -27.53
C GLY A 163 55.17 -33.97 -27.91
N LYS A 164 55.12 -33.07 -26.92
CA LYS A 164 54.54 -31.72 -27.05
C LYS A 164 55.20 -30.89 -28.15
N ASN A 165 56.50 -31.11 -28.42
CA ASN A 165 57.30 -30.44 -29.45
C ASN A 165 58.21 -31.42 -30.22
N GLU A 166 57.92 -32.72 -30.22
CA GLU A 166 58.80 -33.73 -30.82
C GLU A 166 58.09 -34.47 -31.95
N LEU A 167 58.75 -34.50 -33.12
CA LEU A 167 58.33 -35.21 -34.31
C LEU A 167 59.33 -36.33 -34.62
N LEU A 168 58.82 -37.54 -34.79
CA LEU A 168 59.60 -38.67 -35.27
C LEU A 168 59.34 -38.86 -36.76
N PHE A 169 60.42 -38.93 -37.53
CA PHE A 169 60.41 -39.17 -38.98
C PHE A 169 60.94 -40.58 -39.24
N THR A 170 60.12 -41.42 -39.87
CA THR A 170 60.49 -42.81 -40.22
C THR A 170 60.44 -43.00 -41.73
N PHE A 171 61.58 -43.22 -42.35
CA PHE A 171 61.70 -43.43 -43.80
C PHE A 171 61.51 -44.90 -44.17
N ASN A 172 60.57 -45.18 -45.07
CA ASN A 172 60.34 -46.53 -45.61
C ASN A 172 60.99 -46.63 -46.99
N THR A 173 62.23 -47.11 -47.07
CA THR A 173 63.02 -47.13 -48.33
C THR A 173 62.68 -48.27 -49.29
N SER A 174 61.46 -48.82 -49.25
CA SER A 174 60.98 -49.80 -50.23
C SER A 174 60.32 -49.07 -51.40
N ALA A 175 61.11 -48.83 -52.45
CA ALA A 175 60.79 -48.02 -53.62
C ALA A 175 59.48 -48.39 -54.36
N LYS A 176 58.62 -47.42 -54.61
CA LYS A 176 57.66 -47.44 -55.72
C LYS A 176 58.15 -46.52 -56.84
N SER A 177 57.95 -46.93 -58.09
CA SER A 177 58.60 -46.34 -59.27
C SER A 177 58.12 -44.91 -59.58
N ALA A 178 59.01 -44.13 -60.20
CA ALA A 178 58.87 -42.71 -60.54
C ALA A 178 57.66 -42.34 -61.43
N MET A 179 56.83 -43.30 -61.84
CA MET A 179 55.69 -43.09 -62.74
C MET A 179 54.46 -42.50 -62.03
N GLU A 180 54.29 -42.72 -60.71
CA GLU A 180 53.21 -42.11 -59.90
C GLU A 180 53.43 -40.60 -59.63
N PHE A 181 54.59 -40.04 -59.98
CA PHE A 181 54.98 -38.66 -59.66
C PHE A 181 54.33 -37.61 -60.59
N CYS A 182 54.03 -37.95 -61.85
CA CYS A 182 53.56 -36.98 -62.84
C CYS A 182 52.05 -36.66 -62.75
N GLU A 183 51.20 -37.58 -62.26
CA GLU A 183 49.74 -37.37 -62.25
C GLU A 183 49.27 -36.41 -61.13
N LEU A 184 50.07 -36.18 -60.10
CA LEU A 184 49.68 -35.40 -58.92
C LEU A 184 50.15 -33.95 -58.93
N HIS A 185 51.14 -33.61 -59.75
CA HIS A 185 51.57 -32.22 -59.91
C HIS A 185 50.45 -31.34 -60.51
N GLN A 186 49.53 -31.95 -61.26
CA GLN A 186 48.38 -31.27 -61.85
C GLN A 186 47.30 -30.94 -60.81
N GLN A 187 47.12 -31.75 -59.77
CA GLN A 187 46.14 -31.48 -58.70
C GLN A 187 46.60 -30.44 -57.67
N CYS A 188 47.91 -30.22 -57.51
CA CYS A 188 48.43 -29.17 -56.62
C CYS A 188 48.54 -27.80 -57.28
N SER A 189 48.31 -27.70 -58.60
CA SER A 189 48.44 -26.45 -59.37
C SER A 189 47.11 -25.73 -59.62
N GLU A 190 45.98 -26.31 -59.20
CA GLU A 190 44.62 -25.79 -59.44
C GLU A 190 43.92 -25.23 -58.18
N VAL A 191 44.67 -24.84 -57.13
CA VAL A 191 44.12 -24.15 -55.94
C VAL A 191 44.88 -22.85 -55.69
#